data_AF-A0A060Z293-F1
#
_entry.id   AF-A0A060Z293-F1
#
_cell.length_a   1.000
_cell.length_b   1.000
_cell.length_c   1.000
_cell.angle_alpha   90.00
_cell.angle_beta   90.00
_cell.angle_gamma   90.00
#
_symmetry.space_group_name_H-M   'P 1'
#
loop_
_entity.id
_entity.type
_entity.pdbx_description
1 polymer ?
#
loop_
_entity_poly.entity_id
_entity_poly.type
_entity_poly.pdbx_seq_one_letter_code
_entity_poly.pdbx_strand_id
1 'polypeptide(L)'
;AYFHNDLFLSSPGEIDRCLKKVAEGVEQFEDIWQKLHNAANANQKEKYEADLKKEIKKLQRLRDQIKTWVASNEIKDKRQLVENRKVIETQMERFKVVERETKTKAYSKEGLGLALKVDPAQREKEETGNWLTVTASGPLVF
;
A
#
# COMPACT_ATOMS: atom_id res chain seq x y z
N ALA A 1 -30.81 -13.45 10.96
CA ALA A 1 -30.37 -14.34 9.88
C ALA A 1 -28.97 -14.87 10.23
N TYR A 2 -28.91 -16.01 10.93
CA TYR A 2 -27.67 -16.70 11.25
C TYR A 2 -27.23 -17.47 10.01
N PHE A 3 -26.44 -16.83 9.14
CA PHE A 3 -25.92 -17.46 7.92
C PHE A 3 -24.39 -17.48 7.96
N HIS A 4 -23.84 -18.42 8.72
CA HIS A 4 -22.86 -19.42 8.27
C HIS A 4 -22.32 -20.15 9.50
N ASN A 5 -23.08 -21.16 9.91
CA ASN A 5 -22.52 -22.34 10.56
C ASN A 5 -21.86 -23.18 9.46
N ASP A 6 -20.61 -22.90 9.16
CA ASP A 6 -19.74 -23.91 8.59
C ASP A 6 -18.73 -24.30 9.65
N LEU A 7 -18.78 -25.58 10.01
CA LEU A 7 -17.75 -26.31 10.73
C LEU A 7 -16.36 -25.89 10.23
N PHE A 8 -15.65 -25.08 11.01
CA PHE A 8 -14.20 -24.99 10.93
C PHE A 8 -13.63 -25.25 12.31
N LEU A 9 -13.81 -26.49 12.77
CA LEU A 9 -12.86 -27.13 13.68
C LEU A 9 -11.51 -27.01 13.01
N SER A 10 -10.79 -25.94 13.33
CA SER A 10 -9.49 -25.66 12.74
C SER A 10 -8.55 -26.68 13.34
N SER A 11 -8.35 -27.80 12.62
CA SER A 11 -7.44 -28.83 13.11
C SER A 11 -6.07 -28.19 13.33
N PRO A 12 -5.25 -28.65 14.29
CA PRO A 12 -3.91 -28.12 14.49
C PRO A 12 -3.10 -28.03 13.18
N GLY A 13 -3.30 -29.00 12.27
CA GLY A 13 -2.67 -28.99 10.95
C GLY A 13 -3.16 -27.89 9.99
N GLU A 14 -4.37 -27.36 10.14
CA GLU A 14 -4.81 -26.19 9.36
C GLU A 14 -4.15 -24.91 9.83
N ILE A 15 -3.98 -24.77 11.15
CA ILE A 15 -3.25 -23.65 11.74
C ILE A 15 -1.80 -23.70 11.27
N ASP A 16 -1.12 -24.85 11.39
CA ASP A 16 0.27 -25.00 10.95
C ASP A 16 0.45 -24.69 9.46
N ARG A 17 -0.47 -25.14 8.60
CA ARG A 17 -0.44 -24.83 7.16
C ARG A 17 -0.60 -23.33 6.90
N CYS A 18 -1.47 -22.66 7.65
CA CYS A 18 -1.66 -21.21 7.53
C CYS A 18 -0.41 -20.45 8.00
N LEU A 19 0.18 -20.83 9.14
CA LEU A 19 1.39 -20.22 9.66
C LEU A 19 2.58 -20.39 8.69
N LYS A 20 2.72 -21.55 8.05
CA LYS A 20 3.72 -21.75 6.98
C LYS A 20 3.50 -20.79 5.80
N LYS A 21 2.25 -20.63 5.34
CA LYS A 21 1.92 -19.67 4.27
C LYS A 21 2.22 -18.23 4.66
N VAL A 22 2.07 -17.88 5.95
CA VAL A 22 2.46 -16.55 6.44
C VAL A 22 3.97 -16.38 6.33
N ALA A 23 4.76 -17.35 6.80
CA ALA A 23 6.22 -17.29 6.71
C ALA A 23 6.68 -17.16 5.24
N GLU A 24 6.17 -18.01 4.35
CA GLU A 24 6.47 -17.97 2.91
C GLU A 24 6.07 -16.62 2.27
N GLY A 25 4.88 -16.11 2.59
CA GLY A 25 4.42 -14.82 2.06
C GLY A 25 5.23 -13.63 2.56
N VAL A 26 5.71 -13.68 3.81
CA VAL A 26 6.58 -12.63 4.38
C VAL A 26 7.96 -12.65 3.70
N GLU A 27 8.53 -13.83 3.47
CA GLU A 27 9.80 -13.98 2.74
C GLU A 27 9.68 -13.49 1.29
N GLN A 28 8.61 -13.88 0.60
CA GLN A 28 8.33 -13.40 -0.76
C GLN A 28 8.14 -11.89 -0.81
N PHE A 29 7.43 -11.31 0.18
CA PHE A 29 7.24 -9.87 0.27
C PHE A 29 8.58 -9.14 0.41
N GLU A 30 9.48 -9.62 1.28
CA GLU A 30 10.80 -9.03 1.48
C GLU A 30 11.68 -9.17 0.23
N ASP A 31 11.69 -10.34 -0.43
CA ASP A 31 12.44 -10.55 -1.68
C ASP A 31 11.97 -9.60 -2.79
N ILE A 32 10.66 -9.45 -3.00
CA ILE A 32 10.11 -8.51 -3.99
C ILE A 32 10.44 -7.06 -3.59
N TRP A 33 10.41 -6.73 -2.30
CA TRP A 33 10.76 -5.41 -1.80
C TRP A 33 12.21 -5.04 -2.08
N GLN A 34 13.15 -5.95 -1.82
CA GLN A 34 14.56 -5.78 -2.17
C GLN A 34 14.74 -5.60 -3.68
N LYS A 35 14.04 -6.40 -4.50
CA LYS A 35 14.06 -6.28 -5.96
C LYS A 35 13.53 -4.92 -6.44
N LEU A 36 12.45 -4.42 -5.83
CA LEU A 36 11.91 -3.10 -6.14
C LEU A 36 12.92 -1.98 -5.83
N HIS A 37 13.60 -2.07 -4.68
CA HIS A 37 14.58 -1.07 -4.26
C HIS A 37 15.82 -1.07 -5.16
N ASN A 38 16.27 -2.25 -5.59
CA ASN A 38 17.44 -2.42 -6.45
C ASN A 38 17.14 -2.24 -7.95
N ALA A 39 15.87 -2.24 -8.36
CA ALA A 39 15.49 -2.07 -9.76
C ALA A 39 15.90 -0.67 -10.27
N ALA A 40 16.68 -0.63 -11.34
CA ALA A 40 17.13 0.63 -11.95
C ALA A 40 16.16 1.16 -13.02
N ASN A 41 15.39 0.29 -13.67
CA ASN A 41 14.47 0.69 -14.75
C ASN A 41 13.00 0.78 -14.28
N ALA A 42 12.24 1.66 -14.94
CA ALA A 42 10.85 1.94 -14.56
C ALA A 42 9.93 0.73 -14.73
N ASN A 43 10.11 -0.05 -15.81
CA ASN A 43 9.25 -1.18 -16.12
C ASN A 43 9.35 -2.31 -15.06
N GLN A 44 10.55 -2.56 -14.54
CA GLN A 44 10.75 -3.49 -13.42
C GLN A 44 10.20 -2.93 -12.11
N LYS A 45 10.37 -1.62 -11.84
CA LYS A 45 9.76 -1.00 -10.65
C LYS A 45 8.25 -1.17 -10.62
N GLU A 46 7.56 -0.82 -11.71
CA GLU A 46 6.10 -0.99 -11.81
C GLU A 46 5.67 -2.45 -11.67
N LYS A 47 6.42 -3.39 -12.29
CA LYS A 47 6.18 -4.83 -12.13
C LYS A 47 6.30 -5.26 -10.67
N TYR A 48 7.41 -4.91 -10.02
CA TYR A 48 7.64 -5.31 -8.64
C TYR A 48 6.64 -4.65 -7.68
N GLU A 49 6.24 -3.40 -7.89
CA GLU A 49 5.16 -2.74 -7.14
C GLU A 49 3.82 -3.49 -7.27
N ALA A 50 3.46 -3.90 -8.48
CA ALA A 50 2.25 -4.67 -8.73
C ALA A 50 2.30 -6.04 -8.03
N ASP A 51 3.46 -6.70 -8.03
CA ASP A 51 3.65 -7.99 -7.37
C ASP A 51 3.66 -7.84 -5.83
N LEU A 52 4.30 -6.80 -5.29
CA LEU A 52 4.25 -6.42 -3.87
C LEU A 52 2.80 -6.20 -3.40
N LYS A 53 1.99 -5.51 -4.22
CA LYS A 53 0.56 -5.27 -3.97
C LYS A 53 -0.28 -6.55 -3.99
N LYS A 54 0.07 -7.53 -4.83
CA LYS A 54 -0.61 -8.84 -4.83
C LYS A 54 -0.25 -9.63 -3.58
N GLU A 55 1.03 -9.65 -3.21
CA GLU A 55 1.52 -10.42 -2.06
C GLU A 55 0.96 -9.88 -0.75
N ILE A 56 0.94 -8.55 -0.58
CA ILE A 56 0.37 -7.96 0.65
C ILE A 56 -1.12 -8.25 0.81
N LYS A 57 -1.88 -8.35 -0.28
CA LYS A 57 -3.29 -8.76 -0.24
C LYS A 57 -3.46 -10.21 0.21
N LYS A 58 -2.53 -11.12 -0.11
CA LYS A 58 -2.55 -12.50 0.40
C LYS A 58 -2.28 -12.52 1.90
N LEU A 59 -1.25 -11.79 2.35
CA LEU A 59 -0.94 -11.66 3.77
C LEU A 59 -2.11 -11.07 4.56
N GLN A 60 -2.81 -10.06 4.03
CA GLN A 60 -4.03 -9.51 4.64
C GLN A 60 -5.12 -10.57 4.87
N ARG A 61 -5.37 -11.44 3.88
CA ARG A 61 -6.36 -12.53 4.00
C ARG A 61 -5.96 -13.52 5.10
N LEU A 62 -4.69 -13.91 5.15
CA LEU A 62 -4.17 -14.79 6.20
C LEU A 62 -4.27 -14.12 7.58
N ARG A 63 -4.02 -12.82 7.68
CA ARG A 63 -4.16 -12.04 8.92
C ARG A 63 -5.60 -12.06 9.43
N ASP A 64 -6.58 -11.89 8.55
CA ASP A 64 -7.99 -11.92 8.94
C ASP A 64 -8.46 -13.32 9.33
N GLN A 65 -7.96 -14.37 8.67
CA GLN A 65 -8.16 -15.75 9.11
C GLN A 65 -7.52 -16.01 10.49
N ILE A 66 -6.30 -15.53 10.73
CA ILE A 66 -5.67 -15.62 12.05
C ILE A 66 -6.47 -14.84 13.09
N LYS A 67 -7.07 -13.70 12.74
CA LYS A 67 -7.93 -12.92 13.63
C LYS A 67 -9.16 -13.72 14.08
N THR A 68 -9.82 -14.46 13.20
CA THR A 68 -10.97 -15.30 13.58
C THR A 68 -10.54 -16.42 14.54
N TRP A 69 -9.38 -17.03 14.31
CA TRP A 69 -8.81 -18.04 15.20
C TRP A 69 -8.40 -17.50 16.57
N VAL A 70 -7.81 -16.30 16.63
CA VAL A 70 -7.51 -15.64 17.92
C VAL A 70 -8.79 -15.37 18.72
N ALA A 71 -9.90 -15.07 18.06
CA ALA A 71 -11.20 -14.87 18.70
C ALA A 71 -11.91 -16.19 19.10
N SER A 72 -11.51 -17.33 18.54
CA SER A 72 -12.09 -18.64 18.86
C SER A 72 -11.64 -19.13 20.25
N ASN A 73 -12.55 -19.70 21.03
CA ASN A 73 -12.25 -20.29 22.34
C ASN A 73 -11.77 -21.75 22.25
N GLU A 74 -11.81 -22.37 21.07
CA GLU A 74 -11.40 -23.76 20.87
C GLU A 74 -9.87 -23.91 20.80
N ILE A 75 -9.16 -22.82 20.49
CA ILE A 75 -7.71 -22.79 20.36
C ILE A 75 -7.09 -22.44 21.72
N LYS A 76 -6.36 -23.40 22.30
CA LYS A 76 -5.73 -23.27 23.62
C LYS A 76 -4.48 -22.40 23.60
N ASP A 77 -3.58 -22.61 22.64
CA ASP A 77 -2.38 -21.78 22.48
C ASP A 77 -2.54 -20.82 21.30
N LYS A 78 -2.57 -19.52 21.63
CA LYS A 78 -2.73 -18.43 20.66
C LYS A 78 -1.45 -17.63 20.45
N ARG A 79 -0.34 -17.98 21.12
CA ARG A 79 0.90 -17.18 21.11
C ARG A 79 1.43 -17.00 19.69
N GLN A 80 1.58 -18.11 18.96
CA GLN A 80 2.07 -18.09 17.58
C GLN A 80 1.12 -17.37 16.63
N LEU A 81 -0.20 -17.50 16.82
CA LEU A 81 -1.20 -16.77 16.04
C LEU A 81 -1.06 -15.25 16.22
N VAL A 82 -0.93 -14.80 17.46
CA VAL A 82 -0.76 -13.38 17.78
C VAL A 82 0.56 -12.83 17.24
N GLU A 83 1.65 -13.60 17.35
CA GLU A 83 2.96 -13.22 16.81
C GLU A 83 2.94 -13.08 15.29
N ASN A 84 2.45 -14.10 14.57
CA ASN A 84 2.34 -14.06 13.12
C ASN A 84 1.43 -12.94 12.63
N ARG A 85 0.33 -12.67 13.35
CA ARG A 85 -0.55 -11.52 13.07
C ARG A 85 0.20 -10.19 13.13
N LYS A 86 1.06 -9.99 14.13
CA LYS A 86 1.89 -8.78 14.26
C LYS A 86 2.94 -8.66 13.14
N VAL A 87 3.54 -9.78 12.74
CA VAL A 87 4.49 -9.82 11.62
C VAL A 87 3.80 -9.32 10.34
N ILE A 88 2.60 -9.82 10.04
CA ILE A 88 1.83 -9.38 8.87
C ILE A 88 1.48 -7.89 8.97
N GLU A 89 1.02 -7.42 10.13
CA GLU A 89 0.69 -6.00 10.34
C GLU A 89 1.90 -5.08 10.11
N THR A 90 3.09 -5.53 10.49
CA THR A 90 4.34 -4.81 10.23
C THR A 90 4.65 -4.71 8.73
N GLN A 91 4.49 -5.80 7.98
CA GLN A 91 4.66 -5.78 6.52
C GLN A 91 3.61 -4.91 5.82
N MET A 92 2.38 -4.87 6.35
CA MET A 92 1.33 -3.98 5.85
C MET A 92 1.70 -2.50 6.01
N GLU A 93 2.29 -2.13 7.14
CA GLU A 93 2.73 -0.75 7.36
C GLU A 93 3.89 -0.38 6.45
N ARG A 94 4.87 -1.28 6.28
CA ARG A 94 5.95 -1.12 5.29
C ARG A 94 5.41 -0.90 3.88
N PHE A 95 4.41 -1.68 3.46
CA PHE A 95 3.77 -1.52 2.15
C PHE A 95 3.12 -0.14 1.98
N LYS A 96 2.47 0.41 3.01
CA LYS A 96 1.85 1.75 2.93
C LYS A 96 2.87 2.85 2.66
N VAL A 97 4.07 2.76 3.23
CA VAL A 97 5.15 3.72 3.00
C VAL A 97 5.57 3.68 1.53
N VAL A 98 5.81 2.47 0.99
CA VAL A 98 6.14 2.26 -0.43
C VAL A 98 5.03 2.81 -1.34
N GLU A 99 3.76 2.48 -1.06
CA GLU A 99 2.62 2.93 -1.86
C GLU A 99 2.49 4.47 -1.86
N ARG A 100 2.74 5.13 -0.71
CA ARG A 100 2.71 6.59 -0.60
C ARG A 100 3.83 7.24 -1.41
N GLU A 101 5.05 6.72 -1.32
CA GLU A 101 6.20 7.23 -2.06
C GLU A 101 6.01 7.10 -3.57
N THR A 102 5.56 5.94 -4.04
CA THR A 102 5.30 5.70 -5.46
C THR A 102 4.22 6.63 -6.00
N LYS A 103 3.10 6.78 -5.29
CA LYS A 103 2.02 7.69 -5.72
C LYS A 103 2.47 9.13 -5.79
N THR A 104 3.20 9.61 -4.79
CA THR A 104 3.70 11.00 -4.76
C THR A 104 4.70 11.26 -5.88
N LYS A 105 5.56 10.27 -6.21
CA LYS A 105 6.49 10.32 -7.35
C LYS A 105 5.76 10.26 -8.70
N ALA A 106 4.64 9.55 -8.82
CA ALA A 106 3.84 9.46 -10.04
C ALA A 106 3.22 10.82 -10.42
N TYR A 107 2.58 11.52 -9.46
CA TYR A 107 2.03 12.86 -9.70
C TYR A 107 3.11 13.91 -10.08
N SER A 108 4.34 13.73 -9.59
CA SER A 108 5.47 14.62 -9.92
C SER A 108 6.08 14.38 -11.31
N LYS A 109 5.82 13.21 -11.93
CA LYS A 109 6.40 12.83 -13.23
C LYS A 109 5.46 13.08 -14.41
N GLU A 110 4.15 13.03 -14.20
CA GLU A 110 3.16 13.34 -15.25
C GLU A 110 3.12 14.83 -15.62
N GLY A 111 3.55 15.73 -14.74
CA GLY A 111 3.70 17.17 -15.06
C GLY A 111 4.89 17.49 -15.99
N LEU A 112 5.92 16.65 -16.02
CA LEU A 112 7.13 16.86 -16.82
C LEU A 112 7.08 16.12 -18.18
N GLY A 113 6.22 15.10 -18.31
CA GLY A 113 6.04 14.35 -19.56
C GLY A 113 5.23 15.09 -20.64
N LEU A 114 4.43 16.08 -20.27
CA LEU A 114 3.73 16.96 -21.20
C LEU A 114 4.53 18.23 -21.56
N ALA A 115 5.54 18.60 -20.77
CA ALA A 115 6.35 19.78 -21.01
C ALA A 115 7.35 19.63 -22.18
N LEU A 116 7.58 18.41 -22.69
CA LEU A 116 8.51 18.15 -23.80
C LEU A 116 7.86 18.04 -25.20
N LYS A 117 6.58 18.42 -25.31
CA LYS A 117 5.91 18.67 -26.60
C LYS A 117 5.24 20.03 -26.65
N VAL A 118 5.85 21.03 -26.02
CA VAL A 118 5.49 22.43 -26.28
C VAL A 118 6.60 23.01 -27.14
N ASP A 119 6.25 23.24 -28.40
CA ASP A 119 7.01 24.00 -29.39
C ASP A 119 7.65 25.25 -28.74
N PRO A 120 8.92 25.59 -29.03
CA PRO A 120 9.60 26.76 -28.46
C PRO A 120 8.90 28.12 -28.73
N ALA A 121 7.85 28.15 -29.54
CA ALA A 121 7.04 29.33 -29.85
C ALA A 121 6.03 29.73 -28.77
N GLN A 122 5.76 28.90 -27.74
CA GLN A 122 4.72 29.17 -26.74
C GLN A 122 5.28 29.47 -25.34
N ARG A 123 6.47 30.07 -25.28
CA ARG A 123 7.17 30.41 -24.02
C ARG A 123 6.88 31.81 -23.45
N GLU A 124 5.95 32.56 -24.01
CA GLU A 124 5.77 33.99 -23.63
C GLU A 124 4.46 34.33 -22.89
N LYS A 125 3.65 33.36 -22.45
CA LYS A 125 2.32 33.69 -21.88
C LYS A 125 2.02 33.31 -20.43
N GLU A 126 2.97 32.74 -19.68
CA GLU A 126 2.71 32.37 -18.28
C GLU A 126 3.64 33.05 -17.27
N GLU A 127 4.16 34.24 -17.61
CA GLU A 127 4.67 35.20 -16.62
C GLU A 127 3.60 36.24 -16.28
N THR A 128 2.58 35.84 -15.53
CA THR A 128 1.84 36.78 -14.66
C THR A 128 1.22 35.93 -13.55
N GLY A 129 1.76 35.88 -12.34
CA GLY A 129 2.02 37.04 -11.51
C GLY A 129 1.10 36.93 -10.31
N ASN A 130 1.50 36.09 -9.36
CA ASN A 130 0.87 35.94 -8.05
C ASN A 130 0.87 37.29 -7.31
N TRP A 131 -0.31 37.88 -7.10
CA TRP A 131 -0.46 38.92 -6.07
C TRP A 131 -1.88 38.95 -5.48
N LEU A 132 -2.04 38.18 -4.39
CA LEU A 132 -2.66 38.59 -3.12
C LEU A 132 -3.86 39.55 -3.23
N THR A 133 -5.11 39.14 -2.99
CA THR A 133 -5.73 39.03 -1.65
C THR A 133 -5.31 40.08 -0.59
N VAL A 134 -5.05 41.32 -0.95
CA VAL A 134 -5.04 42.45 0.01
C VAL A 134 -5.56 43.70 -0.71
N THR A 135 -6.72 44.21 -0.29
CA THR A 135 -7.28 45.59 -0.36
C THR A 135 -8.81 45.40 -0.38
N ALA A 136 -9.45 45.01 0.71
CA ALA A 136 -9.87 45.95 1.77
C ALA A 136 -10.36 47.29 1.19
N SER A 137 -11.69 47.49 1.26
CA SER A 137 -12.35 48.76 1.57
C SER A 137 -12.15 49.98 0.65
N GLY A 138 -13.24 50.39 -0.02
CA GLY A 138 -13.52 51.77 -0.45
C GLY A 138 -12.98 52.14 -1.84
N PRO A 139 -13.65 53.05 -2.59
CA PRO A 139 -14.22 54.29 -2.06
C PRO A 139 -15.68 54.59 -2.44
N LEU A 140 -16.24 55.52 -1.66
CA LEU A 140 -17.46 56.30 -1.91
C LEU A 140 -17.31 57.25 -3.13
N VAL A 141 -18.49 57.76 -3.57
CA VAL A 141 -18.83 58.95 -4.40
C VAL A 141 -18.43 58.90 -5.90
N PHE A 142 -19.28 59.31 -6.85
CA PHE A 142 -20.35 60.34 -6.86
C PHE A 142 -21.71 59.83 -7.34
#